data_AF-A0A3B8QB65-F1
#
_entry.id   AF-A0A3B8QB65-F1
#
_cell.length_a   1.000
_cell.length_b   1.000
_cell.length_c   1.000
_cell.angle_alpha   90.00
_cell.angle_beta   90.00
_cell.angle_gamma   90.00
#
_symmetry.space_group_name_H-M   'P 1'
#
loop_
_entity.id
_entity.type
_entity.pdbx_description
1 polymer ?
#
loop_
_entity_poly.entity_id
_entity_poly.type
_entity_poly.pdbx_seq_one_letter_code
_entity_poly.pdbx_strand_id
1 'polypeptide(L)'
;DDATADEAEEDTGPKLSSSAMRPPSRVTVGKRTGLHLSWFVYRGPGSVDLEDANVTFRPFQVKVWEDTRTGMNSPWAPLWSSPDVPEDGMYEVRVTFDQPGTYVLRGRADDGALYHDQDVTVHVTTLLP
;
A
#
# COMPACT_ATOMS: atom_id res chain seq x y z
N ASP A 1 -12.59 55.45 15.84
CA ASP A 1 -13.24 54.18 15.48
C ASP A 1 -13.23 54.00 13.99
N ASP A 2 -12.19 53.37 13.48
CA ASP A 2 -12.21 52.75 12.16
C ASP A 2 -11.54 51.38 12.34
N ALA A 3 -12.37 50.36 12.46
CA ALA A 3 -11.94 49.00 12.74
C ALA A 3 -11.60 48.34 11.40
N THR A 4 -10.32 48.22 11.10
CA THR A 4 -9.79 47.30 10.09
C THR A 4 -10.22 45.89 10.44
N ALA A 5 -11.15 45.34 9.65
CA ALA A 5 -11.55 43.95 9.71
C ALA A 5 -10.39 43.06 9.21
N ASP A 6 -9.95 42.18 10.10
CA ASP A 6 -8.98 41.13 9.86
C ASP A 6 -9.63 40.06 8.96
N GLU A 7 -9.27 40.03 7.67
CA GLU A 7 -9.72 38.97 6.75
C GLU A 7 -8.94 37.68 7.07
N ALA A 8 -9.49 36.89 7.99
CA ALA A 8 -9.03 35.53 8.22
C ALA A 8 -9.23 34.70 6.93
N GLU A 9 -8.14 34.25 6.33
CA GLU A 9 -8.14 33.27 5.24
C GLU A 9 -8.97 32.04 5.67
N GLU A 10 -10.13 31.85 5.02
CA GLU A 10 -10.99 30.70 5.27
C GLU A 10 -10.26 29.43 4.82
N ASP A 11 -9.74 28.67 5.79
CA ASP A 11 -9.14 27.36 5.57
C ASP A 11 -10.20 26.38 5.06
N THR A 12 -10.36 26.39 3.74
CA THR A 12 -11.32 25.56 2.99
C THR A 12 -10.88 24.09 2.85
N GLY A 13 -9.88 23.67 3.63
CA GLY A 13 -9.38 22.30 3.66
C GLY A 13 -8.45 21.94 2.50
N PRO A 14 -8.07 20.66 2.37
CA PRO A 14 -7.08 20.21 1.41
C PRO A 14 -7.53 20.46 -0.04
N LYS A 15 -6.78 21.30 -0.78
CA LYS A 15 -7.03 21.57 -2.19
C LYS A 15 -6.29 20.56 -3.07
N LEU A 16 -7.02 19.88 -3.94
CA LEU A 16 -6.42 19.04 -4.99
C LEU A 16 -5.75 19.92 -6.04
N SER A 17 -4.59 19.49 -6.55
CA SER A 17 -3.94 20.20 -7.65
C SER A 17 -4.79 20.15 -8.93
N SER A 18 -4.61 21.11 -9.83
CA SER A 18 -5.28 21.09 -11.14
C SER A 18 -5.00 19.80 -11.92
N SER A 19 -3.82 19.21 -11.75
CA SER A 19 -3.47 17.91 -12.32
C SER A 19 -4.28 16.75 -11.70
N ALA A 20 -4.60 16.82 -10.41
CA ALA A 20 -5.41 15.81 -9.72
C ALA A 20 -6.88 15.83 -10.17
N MET A 21 -7.37 16.97 -10.65
CA MET A 21 -8.74 17.16 -11.15
C MET A 21 -8.93 16.77 -12.62
N ARG A 22 -7.87 16.41 -13.36
CA ARG A 22 -7.97 16.02 -14.77
C ARG A 22 -8.33 14.54 -14.90
N PRO A 23 -9.34 14.18 -15.72
CA PRO A 23 -9.69 12.78 -15.94
C PRO A 23 -8.54 12.03 -16.63
N PRO A 24 -8.31 10.75 -16.29
CA PRO A 24 -7.33 9.92 -17.00
C PRO A 24 -7.67 9.82 -18.49
N SER A 25 -6.69 10.04 -19.37
CA SER A 25 -6.88 10.02 -20.83
C SER A 25 -6.16 8.87 -21.55
N ARG A 26 -5.41 8.04 -20.82
CA ARG A 26 -4.64 6.93 -21.40
C ARG A 26 -5.50 5.67 -21.55
N VAL A 27 -5.35 5.01 -22.69
CA VAL A 27 -6.00 3.72 -23.00
C VAL A 27 -5.33 2.55 -22.26
N THR A 28 -4.01 2.59 -22.13
CA THR A 28 -3.25 1.62 -21.34
C THR A 28 -3.02 2.16 -19.94
N VAL A 29 -3.03 1.29 -18.93
CA VAL A 29 -2.68 1.70 -17.58
C VAL A 29 -1.22 2.16 -17.49
N GLY A 30 -0.96 3.09 -16.59
CA GLY A 30 0.38 3.60 -16.32
C GLY A 30 0.70 3.44 -14.85
N LYS A 31 1.73 2.66 -14.55
CA LYS A 31 2.28 2.56 -13.21
C LYS A 31 3.09 3.81 -12.90
N ARG A 32 2.88 4.41 -11.73
CA ARG A 32 3.71 5.50 -11.21
C ARG A 32 5.06 4.95 -10.74
N THR A 33 6.12 5.72 -10.99
CA THR A 33 7.48 5.41 -10.52
C THR A 33 7.68 5.92 -9.09
N GLY A 34 8.56 5.25 -8.35
CA GLY A 34 8.88 5.55 -6.95
C GLY A 34 9.10 4.26 -6.17
N LEU A 35 10.18 4.21 -5.39
CA LEU A 35 10.56 3.03 -4.61
C LEU A 35 9.54 2.78 -3.50
N HIS A 36 8.94 1.60 -3.51
CA HIS A 36 8.04 1.13 -2.48
C HIS A 36 8.29 -0.35 -2.16
N LEU A 37 7.98 -0.74 -0.91
CA LEU A 37 7.99 -2.12 -0.47
C LEU A 37 6.55 -2.59 -0.24
N SER A 38 6.26 -3.82 -0.69
CA SER A 38 4.99 -4.49 -0.47
C SER A 38 5.20 -5.89 0.07
N TRP A 39 4.52 -6.23 1.16
CA TRP A 39 4.37 -7.62 1.63
C TRP A 39 2.99 -8.17 1.29
N PHE A 40 2.94 -9.43 0.88
CA PHE A 40 1.69 -10.15 0.64
C PHE A 40 1.87 -11.65 0.85
N VAL A 41 0.77 -12.36 1.07
CA VAL A 41 0.76 -13.83 1.10
C VAL A 41 0.94 -14.33 -0.33
N TYR A 42 2.06 -15.00 -0.60
CA TYR A 42 2.34 -15.62 -1.88
C TYR A 42 1.80 -17.05 -1.94
N ARG A 43 1.90 -17.80 -0.83
CA ARG A 43 1.27 -19.12 -0.66
C ARG A 43 0.74 -19.25 0.77
N GLY A 44 -0.44 -19.84 0.93
CA GLY A 44 -1.02 -20.18 2.22
C GLY A 44 -1.17 -21.69 2.42
N PRO A 45 -1.64 -22.12 3.60
CA PRO A 45 -1.97 -23.52 3.84
C PRO A 45 -3.09 -23.96 2.88
N GLY A 46 -2.88 -25.06 2.15
CA GLY A 46 -3.85 -25.54 1.17
C GLY A 46 -5.19 -26.02 1.75
N SER A 47 -5.31 -26.08 3.08
CA SER A 47 -6.52 -26.44 3.82
C SER A 47 -7.39 -25.24 4.20
N VAL A 48 -6.94 -24.02 3.90
CA VAL A 48 -7.68 -22.80 4.23
C VAL A 48 -7.82 -21.99 2.95
N ASP A 49 -9.05 -21.65 2.57
CA ASP A 49 -9.26 -20.66 1.53
C ASP A 49 -8.60 -19.36 1.97
N LEU A 50 -7.84 -18.70 1.09
CA LEU A 50 -7.13 -17.46 1.46
C LEU A 50 -8.09 -16.32 1.87
N GLU A 51 -9.39 -16.46 1.54
CA GLU A 51 -10.44 -15.58 2.04
C GLU A 51 -10.77 -15.84 3.52
N ASP A 52 -10.63 -17.07 4.00
CA ASP A 52 -10.87 -17.49 5.38
C ASP A 52 -9.61 -17.40 6.27
N ALA A 53 -8.40 -17.48 5.68
CA ALA A 53 -7.14 -17.21 6.38
C ALA A 53 -6.85 -15.70 6.38
N ASN A 54 -7.31 -14.98 7.41
CA ASN A 54 -7.14 -13.54 7.49
C ASN A 54 -5.70 -13.16 7.90
N VAL A 55 -4.80 -13.10 6.91
CA VAL A 55 -3.46 -12.55 7.09
C VAL A 55 -3.49 -11.04 6.86
N THR A 56 -3.18 -10.27 7.90
CA THR A 56 -3.22 -8.80 7.84
C THR A 56 -1.84 -8.19 8.03
N PHE A 57 -1.60 -7.09 7.33
CA PHE A 57 -0.34 -6.35 7.37
C PHE A 57 -0.58 -4.92 7.89
N ARG A 58 0.35 -4.42 8.70
CA ARG A 58 0.39 -3.04 9.18
C ARG A 58 1.80 -2.46 8.98
N PRO A 59 1.97 -1.31 8.29
CA PRO A 59 0.93 -0.51 7.63
C PRO A 59 0.24 -1.29 6.48
N PHE A 60 -0.85 -0.75 5.94
CA PHE A 60 -1.48 -1.34 4.76
C PHE A 60 -0.51 -1.28 3.58
N GLN A 61 -0.32 -2.41 2.91
CA GLN A 61 0.70 -2.58 1.90
C GLN A 61 0.25 -2.00 0.55
N VAL A 62 1.20 -1.49 -0.23
CA VAL A 62 0.96 -1.06 -1.61
C VAL A 62 0.59 -2.28 -2.45
N LYS A 63 -0.45 -2.17 -3.29
CA LYS A 63 -0.90 -3.29 -4.13
C LYS A 63 0.15 -3.65 -5.17
N VAL A 64 0.38 -4.96 -5.33
CA VAL A 64 1.31 -5.52 -6.34
C VAL A 64 0.62 -5.94 -7.63
N TRP A 65 -0.71 -5.79 -7.69
CA TRP A 65 -1.54 -6.04 -8.87
C TRP A 65 -2.24 -4.75 -9.31
N GLU A 66 -2.64 -4.73 -10.58
CA GLU A 66 -3.23 -3.58 -11.23
C GLU A 66 -4.60 -3.23 -10.62
N ASP A 67 -4.65 -2.13 -9.88
CA ASP A 67 -5.88 -1.53 -9.36
C ASP A 67 -5.90 -0.04 -9.74
N THR A 68 -6.76 0.32 -10.68
CA THR A 68 -6.86 1.65 -11.26
C THR A 68 -7.90 2.54 -10.58
N ARG A 69 -8.58 2.03 -9.55
CA ARG A 69 -9.60 2.79 -8.84
C ARG A 69 -8.95 3.95 -8.09
N THR A 70 -9.50 5.15 -8.27
CA THR A 70 -9.00 6.39 -7.65
C THR A 70 -8.84 6.26 -6.13
N GLY A 71 -7.70 6.72 -5.60
CA GLY A 71 -7.42 6.73 -4.16
C GLY A 71 -7.09 5.37 -3.56
N MET A 72 -7.02 4.30 -4.36
CA MET A 72 -6.52 3.03 -3.85
C MET A 72 -5.01 3.11 -3.59
N ASN A 73 -4.52 2.34 -2.62
CA ASN A 73 -3.09 2.20 -2.35
C ASN A 73 -2.41 1.34 -3.43
N SER A 74 -2.35 1.87 -4.65
CA SER A 74 -1.93 1.18 -5.87
C SER A 74 -1.13 2.13 -6.75
N PRO A 75 0.03 1.71 -7.28
CA PRO A 75 0.82 2.57 -8.16
C PRO A 75 0.14 2.80 -9.53
N TRP A 76 -0.95 2.09 -9.85
CA TRP A 76 -1.79 2.33 -11.02
C TRP A 76 -2.98 3.26 -10.74
N ALA A 77 -3.26 3.56 -9.47
CA ALA A 77 -4.40 4.39 -9.10
C ALA A 77 -4.10 5.88 -9.35
N PRO A 78 -5.08 6.65 -9.87
CA PRO A 78 -5.01 8.10 -9.83
C PRO A 78 -4.76 8.59 -8.40
N LEU A 79 -3.92 9.63 -8.29
CA LEU A 79 -3.55 10.31 -7.05
C LEU A 79 -2.64 9.54 -6.09
N TRP A 80 -2.27 8.29 -6.40
CA TRP A 80 -1.31 7.58 -5.58
C TRP A 80 0.08 8.21 -5.62
N SER A 81 0.75 8.30 -4.48
CA SER A 81 2.15 8.68 -4.38
C SER A 81 2.93 7.57 -3.69
N SER A 82 4.18 7.38 -4.12
CA SER A 82 5.08 6.47 -3.41
C SER A 82 5.19 6.89 -1.95
N PRO A 83 5.14 5.95 -1.00
CA PRO A 83 5.52 6.23 0.38
C PRO A 83 6.96 6.72 0.46
N ASP A 84 7.27 7.48 1.51
CA ASP A 84 8.63 7.88 1.81
C ASP A 84 9.50 6.67 2.14
N VAL A 85 10.77 6.74 1.74
CA VAL A 85 11.77 5.72 2.07
C VAL A 85 12.29 6.02 3.48
N PRO A 86 12.33 5.05 4.40
CA PRO A 86 12.92 5.22 5.73
C PRO A 86 14.36 5.72 5.65
N GLU A 87 14.77 6.64 6.53
CA GLU A 87 16.11 7.25 6.52
C GLU A 87 17.24 6.22 6.69
N ASP A 88 16.99 5.18 7.49
CA ASP A 88 17.90 4.07 7.73
C ASP A 88 17.77 2.94 6.69
N GLY A 89 16.86 3.09 5.72
CA GLY A 89 16.54 2.09 4.71
C GLY A 89 15.79 0.86 5.25
N MET A 90 15.36 0.87 6.51
CA MET A 90 14.72 -0.28 7.16
C MET A 90 13.20 -0.13 7.15
N TYR A 91 12.53 -1.02 6.43
CA TYR A 91 11.07 -1.08 6.41
C TYR A 91 10.54 -1.99 7.51
N GLU A 92 9.74 -1.45 8.43
CA GLU A 92 9.04 -2.23 9.46
C GLU A 92 7.61 -2.56 9.02
N VAL A 93 7.26 -3.85 9.06
CA VAL A 93 5.89 -4.33 8.80
C VAL A 93 5.51 -5.36 9.85
N ARG A 94 4.35 -5.17 10.48
CA ARG A 94 3.72 -6.16 11.35
C ARG A 94 2.75 -7.00 10.53
N VAL A 95 2.91 -8.32 10.61
CA VAL A 95 1.99 -9.30 10.05
C VAL A 95 1.28 -10.04 11.18
N THR A 96 -0.02 -10.27 11.03
CA THR A 96 -0.84 -11.06 11.95
C THR A 96 -1.48 -12.21 11.19
N PHE A 97 -1.43 -13.40 11.77
CA PHE A 97 -2.07 -14.63 11.26
C PHE A 97 -3.10 -15.09 12.28
N ASP A 98 -4.32 -15.37 11.84
CA ASP A 98 -5.42 -15.84 12.69
C ASP A 98 -5.61 -17.37 12.67
N GLN A 99 -4.98 -18.05 11.72
CA GLN A 99 -5.00 -19.50 11.58
C GLN A 99 -3.59 -20.10 11.64
N PRO A 100 -3.43 -21.31 12.21
CA PRO A 100 -2.19 -22.06 12.10
C PRO A 100 -1.97 -22.55 10.67
N GLY A 101 -0.70 -22.73 10.28
CA GLY A 101 -0.36 -23.18 8.95
C GLY A 101 1.06 -22.83 8.53
N THR A 102 1.42 -23.23 7.31
CA THR A 102 2.65 -22.78 6.66
C THR A 102 2.30 -21.75 5.60
N TYR A 103 2.87 -20.56 5.74
CA TYR A 103 2.67 -19.44 4.84
C TYR A 103 4.00 -19.09 4.16
N VAL A 104 3.94 -18.74 2.88
CA VAL A 104 5.05 -18.07 2.20
C VAL A 104 4.63 -16.62 2.01
N LEU A 105 5.29 -15.72 2.73
CA LEU A 105 5.19 -14.30 2.51
C LEU A 105 6.18 -13.89 1.43
N ARG A 106 5.77 -12.99 0.55
CA ARG A 106 6.65 -12.37 -0.43
C ARG A 106 6.75 -10.87 -0.17
N GLY A 107 7.97 -10.40 0.01
CA GLY A 107 8.32 -9.00 0.00
C GLY A 107 8.75 -8.61 -1.41
N ARG A 108 8.16 -7.56 -1.97
CA ARG A 108 8.53 -6.99 -3.26
C ARG A 108 9.01 -5.55 -3.07
N ALA A 109 10.26 -5.29 -3.45
CA ALA A 109 10.77 -3.94 -3.64
C ALA A 109 10.59 -3.56 -5.11
N ASP A 110 9.97 -2.41 -5.38
CA ASP A 110 9.56 -2.01 -6.73
C ASP A 110 9.72 -0.49 -6.90
N ASP A 111 10.39 -0.06 -7.96
CA ASP A 111 10.61 1.37 -8.27
C ASP A 111 9.72 1.89 -9.42
N GLY A 112 8.85 1.02 -9.95
CA GLY A 112 7.99 1.28 -11.10
C GLY A 112 8.58 0.87 -12.45
N ALA A 113 9.88 0.53 -12.52
CA ALA A 113 10.53 0.00 -13.72
C ALA A 113 11.08 -1.42 -13.49
N LEU A 114 11.79 -1.62 -12.38
CA LEU A 114 12.31 -2.90 -11.91
C LEU A 114 11.65 -3.28 -10.58
N TYR A 115 11.62 -4.57 -10.34
CA TYR A 115 11.24 -5.10 -9.04
C TYR A 115 12.09 -6.31 -8.68
N HIS A 116 12.19 -6.58 -7.38
CA HIS A 116 12.82 -7.76 -6.83
C HIS A 116 11.95 -8.37 -5.74
N ASP A 117 11.83 -9.70 -5.74
CA ASP A 117 11.03 -10.46 -4.79
C ASP A 117 11.95 -11.22 -3.83
N GLN A 118 11.60 -11.22 -2.55
CA GLN A 118 12.18 -12.09 -1.53
C GLN A 118 11.07 -12.86 -0.82
N ASP A 119 11.22 -14.18 -0.73
CA ASP A 119 10.27 -15.05 -0.05
C ASP A 119 10.74 -15.37 1.38
N VAL A 120 9.79 -15.44 2.31
CA VAL A 120 9.96 -15.83 3.71
C VAL A 120 8.91 -16.88 4.06
N THR A 121 9.35 -18.04 4.54
CA THR A 121 8.44 -19.08 5.03
C THR A 121 8.17 -18.88 6.52
N VAL A 122 6.89 -18.80 6.89
CA VAL A 122 6.42 -18.64 8.28
C VAL A 122 5.61 -19.87 8.67
N HIS A 123 5.98 -20.48 9.80
CA HIS A 123 5.23 -21.56 10.41
C HIS A 123 4.46 -21.00 11.60
N VAL A 124 3.14 -20.97 11.49
CA VAL A 124 2.22 -20.53 12.54
C VAL A 124 1.66 -21.77 13.22
N THR A 125 1.94 -21.92 14.51
CA THR A 125 1.46 -23.05 15.32
C THR A 125 0.47 -22.56 16.36
N THR A 126 -0.51 -23.40 16.69
CA THR A 126 -1.35 -23.15 17.87
C THR A 126 -0.50 -23.22 19.13
N LEU A 127 -0.81 -22.39 20.12
CA LEU A 127 -0.18 -22.46 21.44
C LEU A 127 -0.77 -23.55 22.35
N LEU A 128 -1.77 -24.31 21.86
CA LEU A 128 -2.33 -25.44 22.58
C LEU A 128 -1.52 -26.73 22.29
N PRO A 129 -1.24 -27.53 23.34
CA PRO A 129 -0.50 -28.79 23.22
C PRO A 129 -1.26 -29.88 22.47
#